data_AF-A0A510AD21-F1
#
_entry.id   AF-A0A510AD21-F1
#
_cell.length_a   1.000
_cell.length_b   1.000
_cell.length_c   1.000
_cell.angle_alpha   90.00
_cell.angle_beta   90.00
_cell.angle_gamma   90.00
#
_symmetry.space_group_name_H-M   'P 1'
#
loop_
_entity.id
_entity.type
_entity.pdbx_description
1 polymer ?
#
loop_
_entity_poly.entity_id
_entity_poly.type
_entity_poly.pdbx_seq_one_letter_code
_entity_poly.pdbx_strand_id
1 'polypeptide(L)'
;RVLAKALRMSGGDHIHSGTVVGKLEGEREITLGFVDLLRDDFIEKDRGRGIYFTQDWVSLPGVLPVASGGIHVWHMPALTEIFGDDSVLQFGGGTLGHPWGNAPGAVANRVALEACVQARNEGRDLAREGNEIIREACKWSPELAAACEVWKEIKFEFEAMDTL
;
A
#
# COMPACT_ATOMS: atom_id res chain seq x y z
N ARG A 1 -11.55 2.54 11.32
CA ARG A 1 -12.64 3.21 10.56
C ARG A 1 -13.27 4.44 11.24
N VAL A 2 -13.76 4.39 12.50
CA VAL A 2 -14.39 5.56 13.16
C VAL A 2 -13.41 6.74 13.29
N LEU A 3 -12.18 6.46 13.73
CA LEU A 3 -11.13 7.48 13.84
C LEU A 3 -10.73 8.09 12.49
N ALA A 4 -10.81 7.32 11.40
CA ALA A 4 -10.56 7.81 10.04
C ALA A 4 -11.59 8.87 9.63
N LYS A 5 -12.88 8.62 9.89
CA LYS A 5 -13.95 9.62 9.69
C LYS A 5 -13.72 10.87 10.56
N ALA A 6 -13.37 10.67 11.83
CA ALA A 6 -13.11 11.77 12.75
C ALA A 6 -11.96 12.67 12.27
N LEU A 7 -10.87 12.07 11.78
CA LEU A 7 -9.76 12.81 11.20
C LEU A 7 -10.17 13.57 9.93
N ARG A 8 -10.87 12.93 8.98
CA ARG A 8 -11.34 13.59 7.75
C ARG A 8 -12.19 14.82 8.06
N MET A 9 -13.06 14.75 9.07
CA MET A 9 -13.84 15.90 9.55
C MET A 9 -12.98 16.95 10.28
N SER A 10 -11.98 16.52 11.06
CA SER A 10 -11.07 17.43 11.76
C SER A 10 -10.16 18.22 10.82
N GLY A 11 -9.86 17.66 9.64
CA GLY A 11 -8.96 18.24 8.66
C GLY A 11 -7.54 17.67 8.77
N GLY A 12 -7.15 16.92 7.74
CA GLY A 12 -5.79 16.44 7.53
C GLY A 12 -5.68 15.89 6.12
N ASP A 13 -4.62 16.26 5.40
CA ASP A 13 -4.48 15.87 3.99
C ASP A 13 -4.10 14.39 3.86
N HIS A 14 -3.32 13.86 4.82
CA HIS A 14 -2.85 12.48 4.84
C HIS A 14 -3.18 11.79 6.18
N ILE A 15 -3.41 10.47 6.16
CA ILE A 15 -3.47 9.65 7.39
C ILE A 15 -2.90 8.25 7.14
N HIS A 16 -2.20 7.70 8.13
CA HIS A 16 -1.74 6.31 8.07
C HIS A 16 -2.93 5.34 8.06
N SER A 17 -2.93 4.42 7.10
CA SER A 17 -4.04 3.49 6.81
C SER A 17 -3.66 2.01 6.96
N GLY A 18 -2.48 1.71 7.50
CA GLY A 18 -1.96 0.35 7.57
C GLY A 18 -1.36 -0.10 6.23
N THR A 19 -0.84 -1.32 6.20
CA THR A 19 -0.15 -1.86 5.00
C THR A 19 -0.70 -3.20 4.52
N VAL A 20 -1.50 -3.88 5.35
CA VAL A 20 -1.98 -5.27 5.17
C VAL A 20 -0.85 -6.31 5.20
N VAL A 21 0.24 -6.08 4.47
CA VAL A 21 1.34 -7.03 4.27
C VAL A 21 2.60 -6.70 5.09
N GLY A 22 2.62 -5.56 5.78
CA GLY A 22 3.76 -5.10 6.56
C GLY A 22 3.75 -5.59 8.00
N LYS A 23 4.62 -5.00 8.82
CA LYS A 23 4.88 -5.48 10.19
C LYS A 23 3.78 -5.19 11.21
N LEU A 24 2.82 -4.35 10.86
CA LEU A 24 1.72 -3.90 11.72
C LEU A 24 0.44 -4.53 11.17
N GLU A 25 -0.42 -4.97 12.08
CA GLU A 25 -1.70 -5.58 11.74
C GLU A 25 -2.55 -4.70 10.82
N GLY A 26 -3.25 -5.34 9.90
CA GLY A 26 -4.29 -4.74 9.06
C GLY A 26 -4.98 -5.80 8.22
N GLU A 27 -6.21 -6.16 8.58
CA GLU A 27 -7.03 -7.07 7.77
C GLU A 27 -7.44 -6.37 6.46
N ARG A 28 -7.40 -7.12 5.36
CA ARG A 28 -7.52 -6.57 4.00
C ARG A 28 -8.90 -5.95 3.74
N GLU A 29 -9.99 -6.66 4.02
CA GLU A 29 -11.34 -6.16 3.73
C GLU A 29 -11.74 -4.97 4.61
N ILE A 30 -11.35 -5.00 5.90
CA ILE A 30 -11.50 -3.85 6.80
C ILE A 30 -10.72 -2.65 6.27
N THR A 31 -9.48 -2.86 5.81
CA THR A 31 -8.62 -1.80 5.27
C THR A 31 -9.22 -1.16 4.03
N LEU A 32 -9.65 -1.95 3.06
CA LEU A 32 -10.32 -1.45 1.86
C LEU A 32 -11.53 -0.60 2.23
N GLY A 33 -12.39 -1.10 3.13
CA GLY A 33 -13.57 -0.36 3.57
C GLY A 33 -13.26 1.02 4.15
N PHE A 34 -12.29 1.15 5.05
CA PHE A 34 -11.99 2.47 5.64
C PHE A 34 -11.11 3.35 4.75
N VAL A 35 -10.39 2.81 3.76
CA VAL A 35 -9.72 3.59 2.72
C VAL A 35 -10.76 4.24 1.80
N ASP A 36 -11.83 3.52 1.43
CA ASP A 36 -12.96 4.10 0.68
C ASP A 36 -13.60 5.24 1.49
N LEU A 37 -13.80 5.06 2.81
CA LEU A 37 -14.29 6.13 3.69
C LEU A 37 -13.39 7.38 3.76
N LEU A 38 -12.08 7.24 3.52
CA LEU A 38 -11.13 8.35 3.53
C LEU A 38 -11.13 9.11 2.21
N ARG A 39 -11.31 8.44 1.08
CA ARG A 39 -11.15 9.02 -0.25
C ARG A 39 -12.45 9.42 -0.92
N ASP A 40 -13.43 8.53 -0.89
CA ASP A 40 -14.60 8.64 -1.74
C ASP A 40 -15.61 9.63 -1.16
N ASP A 41 -16.47 10.18 -2.03
CA ASP A 41 -17.54 11.09 -1.61
C ASP A 41 -18.75 10.33 -1.05
N PHE A 42 -19.05 9.17 -1.63
CA PHE A 42 -20.18 8.34 -1.25
C PHE A 42 -19.79 6.87 -1.14
N ILE A 43 -20.02 6.28 0.02
CA ILE A 43 -19.65 4.90 0.34
C ILE A 43 -20.90 4.15 0.78
N GLU A 44 -21.29 3.10 0.05
CA GLU A 44 -22.43 2.26 0.40
C GLU A 44 -22.16 1.39 1.62
N LYS A 45 -23.24 1.01 2.31
CA LYS A 45 -23.18 0.01 3.37
C LYS A 45 -22.70 -1.33 2.81
N ASP A 46 -21.60 -1.82 3.35
CA ASP A 46 -21.06 -3.14 3.08
C ASP A 46 -20.49 -3.76 4.37
N ARG A 47 -21.21 -4.74 4.95
CA ARG A 47 -20.73 -5.44 6.15
C ARG A 47 -19.53 -6.34 5.87
N GLY A 48 -19.34 -6.79 4.63
CA GLY A 48 -18.17 -7.57 4.20
C GLY A 48 -16.87 -6.79 4.26
N ARG A 49 -16.94 -5.46 4.37
CA ARG A 49 -15.81 -4.54 4.61
C ARG A 49 -15.93 -3.75 5.92
N GLY A 50 -16.86 -4.14 6.80
CA GLY A 50 -17.09 -3.48 8.09
C GLY A 50 -17.72 -2.09 7.98
N ILE A 51 -18.37 -1.77 6.86
CA ILE A 51 -19.14 -0.54 6.64
C ILE A 51 -20.61 -0.78 7.01
N TYR A 52 -20.97 -0.41 8.25
CA TYR A 52 -22.30 -0.67 8.79
C TYR A 52 -23.37 0.33 8.31
N PHE A 53 -22.96 1.51 7.87
CA PHE A 53 -23.83 2.60 7.43
C PHE A 53 -23.26 3.21 6.15
N THR A 54 -24.14 3.48 5.19
CA THR A 54 -23.83 4.34 4.04
C THR A 54 -23.34 5.69 4.54
N GLN A 55 -22.27 6.20 3.95
CA GLN A 55 -21.67 7.49 4.28
C GLN A 55 -21.66 8.38 3.05
N ASP A 56 -22.24 9.57 3.18
CA ASP A 56 -22.14 10.66 2.21
C ASP A 56 -21.30 11.79 2.84
N TRP A 57 -20.32 12.27 2.10
CA TRP A 57 -19.40 13.34 2.52
C TRP A 57 -19.73 14.69 1.89
N VAL A 58 -20.72 14.76 1.01
CA VAL A 58 -21.24 16.00 0.41
C VAL A 58 -20.14 16.94 -0.09
N SER A 59 -19.21 16.37 -0.86
CA SER A 59 -18.05 17.03 -1.46
C SER A 59 -16.96 17.49 -0.48
N LEU A 60 -16.97 17.00 0.77
CA LEU A 60 -15.81 17.16 1.66
C LEU A 60 -14.59 16.49 1.01
N PRO A 61 -13.43 17.17 0.89
CA PRO A 61 -12.25 16.59 0.27
C PRO A 61 -11.84 15.24 0.88
N GLY A 62 -11.31 14.36 0.03
CA GLY A 62 -10.72 13.10 0.45
C GLY A 62 -9.39 13.30 1.19
N VAL A 63 -8.94 12.25 1.87
CA VAL A 63 -7.67 12.18 2.59
C VAL A 63 -6.81 11.09 1.93
N LEU A 64 -5.55 11.39 1.65
CA LEU A 64 -4.64 10.39 1.07
C LEU A 64 -4.26 9.33 2.12
N PRO A 65 -4.56 8.03 1.86
CA PRO A 65 -4.12 6.93 2.70
C PRO A 65 -2.60 6.76 2.60
N VAL A 66 -1.94 6.61 3.74
CA VAL A 66 -0.49 6.37 3.84
C VAL A 66 -0.24 4.95 4.30
N ALA A 67 0.32 4.12 3.41
CA ALA A 67 0.78 2.78 3.74
C ALA A 67 2.24 2.84 4.21
N SER A 68 2.47 2.49 5.48
CA SER A 68 3.78 2.61 6.11
C SER A 68 4.02 1.55 7.17
N GLY A 69 5.24 1.01 7.21
CA GLY A 69 5.73 0.14 8.28
C GLY A 69 6.03 -1.28 7.84
N GLY A 70 7.32 -1.65 7.85
CA GLY A 70 7.75 -3.02 7.55
C GLY A 70 7.55 -3.44 6.08
N ILE A 71 7.52 -2.48 5.16
CA ILE A 71 7.36 -2.74 3.73
C ILE A 71 8.68 -2.56 2.95
N HIS A 72 8.83 -3.32 1.86
CA HIS A 72 9.98 -3.34 0.95
C HIS A 72 9.53 -3.67 -0.48
N VAL A 73 10.46 -3.69 -1.44
CA VAL A 73 10.18 -3.80 -2.89
C VAL A 73 9.27 -4.97 -3.29
N TRP A 74 9.37 -6.14 -2.63
CA TRP A 74 8.48 -7.28 -2.91
C TRP A 74 7.00 -7.04 -2.54
N HIS A 75 6.70 -6.06 -1.71
CA HIS A 75 5.33 -5.67 -1.38
C HIS A 75 4.73 -4.69 -2.39
N MET A 76 5.53 -4.11 -3.30
CA MET A 76 5.08 -3.06 -4.21
C MET A 76 3.87 -3.44 -5.08
N PRO A 77 3.80 -4.66 -5.68
CA PRO A 77 2.63 -5.05 -6.47
C PRO A 77 1.34 -5.08 -5.63
N ALA A 78 1.41 -5.68 -4.43
CA ALA A 78 0.27 -5.77 -3.52
C ALA A 78 -0.17 -4.39 -3.02
N LEU A 79 0.78 -3.51 -2.67
CA LEU A 79 0.46 -2.15 -2.23
C LEU A 79 -0.19 -1.33 -3.35
N THR A 80 0.31 -1.46 -4.58
CA THR A 80 -0.24 -0.79 -5.77
C THR A 80 -1.66 -1.29 -6.07
N GLU A 81 -1.93 -2.58 -5.85
CA GLU A 81 -3.25 -3.18 -6.03
C GLU A 81 -4.24 -2.77 -4.93
N ILE A 82 -3.81 -2.79 -3.66
CA ILE A 82 -4.66 -2.46 -2.51
C ILE A 82 -5.01 -0.97 -2.48
N PHE A 83 -4.02 -0.10 -2.65
CA PHE A 83 -4.19 1.32 -2.41
C PHE A 83 -4.37 2.15 -3.68
N GLY A 84 -3.94 1.67 -4.85
CA GLY A 84 -4.03 2.44 -6.10
C GLY A 84 -3.19 3.73 -6.09
N ASP A 85 -3.47 4.60 -7.06
CA ASP A 85 -2.64 5.79 -7.35
C ASP A 85 -2.74 6.88 -6.28
N ASP A 86 -3.93 7.09 -5.72
CA ASP A 86 -4.18 8.08 -4.66
C ASP A 86 -3.77 7.51 -3.31
N SER A 87 -2.45 7.32 -3.12
CA SER A 87 -1.86 6.83 -1.89
C SER A 87 -0.40 7.28 -1.72
N VAL A 88 0.10 7.18 -0.50
CA VAL A 88 1.54 7.36 -0.20
C VAL A 88 2.11 6.06 0.35
N LEU A 89 3.13 5.52 -0.30
CA LEU A 89 3.84 4.32 0.14
C LEU A 89 5.18 4.71 0.78
N GLN A 90 5.36 4.41 2.07
CA GLN A 90 6.52 4.84 2.84
C GLN A 90 7.49 3.70 3.15
N PHE A 91 8.68 3.79 2.56
CA PHE A 91 9.76 2.82 2.75
C PHE A 91 10.86 3.41 3.62
N GLY A 92 10.71 3.34 4.95
CA GLY A 92 11.76 3.75 5.89
C GLY A 92 12.95 2.79 5.89
N GLY A 93 12.83 1.69 6.63
CA GLY A 93 13.84 0.61 6.61
C GLY A 93 14.07 0.02 5.22
N GLY A 94 13.02 -0.06 4.39
CA GLY A 94 13.10 -0.48 2.98
C GLY A 94 13.86 0.49 2.05
N THR A 95 14.31 1.65 2.53
CA THR A 95 15.23 2.54 1.81
C THR A 95 16.59 2.61 2.50
N LEU A 96 16.61 2.96 3.80
CA LEU A 96 17.86 3.16 4.54
C LEU A 96 18.63 1.84 4.77
N GLY A 97 17.93 0.70 4.76
CA GLY A 97 18.54 -0.62 4.87
C GLY A 97 19.07 -1.20 3.55
N HIS A 98 19.02 -0.44 2.46
CA HIS A 98 19.56 -0.88 1.17
C HIS A 98 21.09 -1.07 1.26
N PRO A 99 21.67 -2.15 0.69
CA PRO A 99 23.09 -2.48 0.88
C PRO A 99 24.06 -1.44 0.30
N TRP A 100 23.57 -0.58 -0.60
CA TRP A 100 24.34 0.50 -1.23
C TRP A 100 23.97 1.90 -0.73
N GLY A 101 23.23 2.00 0.38
CA GLY A 101 22.83 3.25 1.00
C GLY A 101 21.55 3.88 0.44
N ASN A 102 21.21 5.06 0.95
CA ASN A 102 19.88 5.66 0.83
C ASN A 102 19.47 5.98 -0.61
N ALA A 103 20.38 6.55 -1.41
CA ALA A 103 20.04 6.96 -2.78
C ALA A 103 19.72 5.74 -3.67
N PRO A 104 20.54 4.67 -3.69
CA PRO A 104 20.17 3.41 -4.34
C PRO A 104 18.87 2.79 -3.79
N GLY A 105 18.65 2.82 -2.47
CA GLY A 105 17.39 2.35 -1.88
C GLY A 105 16.17 3.11 -2.39
N ALA A 106 16.29 4.43 -2.57
CA ALA A 106 15.23 5.26 -3.12
C ALA A 106 14.98 4.94 -4.60
N VAL A 107 16.04 4.71 -5.38
CA VAL A 107 15.95 4.27 -6.78
C VAL A 107 15.25 2.92 -6.88
N ALA A 108 15.63 1.93 -6.06
CA ALA A 108 15.00 0.61 -6.05
C ALA A 108 13.48 0.69 -5.83
N ASN A 109 13.04 1.44 -4.81
CA ASN A 109 11.62 1.62 -4.52
C ASN A 109 10.90 2.36 -5.65
N ARG A 110 11.53 3.38 -6.25
CA ARG A 110 10.94 4.14 -7.35
C ARG A 110 10.78 3.29 -8.61
N VAL A 111 11.79 2.51 -8.97
CA VAL A 111 11.74 1.59 -10.12
C VAL A 111 10.67 0.53 -9.92
N ALA A 112 10.60 -0.09 -8.74
CA ALA A 112 9.57 -1.09 -8.43
C ALA A 112 8.15 -0.51 -8.60
N LEU A 113 7.91 0.71 -8.09
CA LEU A 113 6.61 1.37 -8.21
C LEU A 113 6.24 1.63 -9.67
N GLU A 114 7.13 2.25 -10.46
CA GLU A 114 6.84 2.57 -11.85
C GLU A 114 6.65 1.31 -12.72
N ALA A 115 7.41 0.24 -12.45
CA ALA A 115 7.21 -1.05 -13.12
C ALA A 115 5.83 -1.65 -12.81
N CYS A 116 5.38 -1.58 -11.54
CA CYS A 116 4.04 -2.03 -11.16
C CYS A 116 2.93 -1.18 -11.81
N VAL A 117 3.07 0.15 -11.80
CA VAL A 117 2.10 1.05 -12.42
C VAL A 117 2.02 0.82 -13.93
N GLN A 118 3.16 0.71 -14.61
CA GLN A 118 3.20 0.39 -16.04
C GLN A 118 2.50 -0.94 -16.33
N ALA A 119 2.89 -2.02 -15.63
CA ALA A 119 2.32 -3.34 -15.82
C ALA A 119 0.80 -3.36 -15.60
N ARG A 120 0.32 -2.70 -14.55
CA ARG A 120 -1.12 -2.54 -14.28
C ARG A 120 -1.83 -1.82 -15.42
N ASN A 121 -1.25 -0.72 -15.90
CA ASN A 121 -1.85 0.08 -16.98
C ASN A 121 -1.82 -0.64 -18.33
N GLU A 122 -0.89 -1.58 -18.52
CA GLU A 122 -0.85 -2.51 -19.66
C GLU A 122 -1.81 -3.71 -19.51
N GLY A 123 -2.56 -3.78 -18.40
CA GLY A 123 -3.58 -4.80 -18.15
C GLY A 123 -3.09 -6.07 -17.47
N ARG A 124 -1.86 -6.08 -16.92
CA ARG A 124 -1.34 -7.22 -16.15
C ARG A 124 -1.98 -7.32 -14.77
N ASP A 125 -2.13 -8.55 -14.28
CA ASP A 125 -2.69 -8.81 -12.95
C ASP A 125 -1.59 -8.75 -11.89
N LEU A 126 -1.54 -7.66 -11.12
CA LEU A 126 -0.53 -7.47 -10.08
C LEU A 126 -0.57 -8.52 -8.96
N ALA A 127 -1.75 -9.07 -8.65
CA ALA A 127 -1.90 -10.08 -7.61
C ALA A 127 -1.28 -11.44 -8.03
N ARG A 128 -1.30 -11.73 -9.33
CA ARG A 128 -0.79 -13.00 -9.88
C ARG A 128 0.63 -12.87 -10.44
N GLU A 129 0.93 -11.75 -11.08
CA GLU A 129 2.16 -11.52 -11.85
C GLU A 129 3.16 -10.63 -11.12
N GLY A 130 2.82 -10.09 -9.94
CA GLY A 130 3.63 -9.10 -9.22
C GLY A 130 5.10 -9.50 -9.02
N ASN A 131 5.36 -10.76 -8.64
CA ASN A 131 6.72 -11.26 -8.48
C ASN A 131 7.50 -11.33 -9.80
N GLU A 132 6.83 -11.60 -10.92
CA GLU A 132 7.46 -11.62 -12.24
C GLU A 132 7.79 -10.21 -12.70
N ILE A 133 6.87 -9.26 -12.54
CA ILE A 133 7.07 -7.84 -12.85
C ILE A 133 8.31 -7.29 -12.13
N ILE A 134 8.45 -7.56 -10.83
CA ILE A 134 9.62 -7.13 -10.05
C ILE A 134 10.90 -7.79 -10.59
N ARG A 135 10.88 -9.10 -10.88
CA ARG A 135 12.05 -9.81 -11.43
C ARG A 135 12.43 -9.30 -12.83
N GLU A 136 11.48 -8.89 -13.64
CA GLU A 136 11.73 -8.29 -14.95
C GLU A 136 12.43 -6.93 -14.81
N ALA A 137 11.99 -6.10 -13.86
CA ALA A 137 12.63 -4.83 -13.56
C ALA A 137 14.06 -5.00 -13.02
N CYS A 138 14.33 -6.05 -12.23
CA CYS A 138 15.69 -6.38 -11.78
C CYS A 138 16.69 -6.64 -12.91
N LYS A 139 16.24 -7.01 -14.12
CA LYS A 139 17.14 -7.28 -15.26
C LYS A 139 17.87 -6.02 -15.73
N TRP A 140 17.32 -4.84 -15.46
CA TRP A 140 17.87 -3.56 -15.91
C TRP A 140 18.07 -2.53 -14.79
N SER A 141 17.58 -2.79 -13.57
CA SER A 141 17.89 -1.96 -12.38
C SER A 141 18.72 -2.76 -11.37
N PRO A 142 20.04 -2.50 -11.28
CA PRO A 142 20.92 -3.13 -10.30
C PRO A 142 20.53 -2.82 -8.85
N GLU A 143 20.05 -1.60 -8.57
CA GLU A 143 19.58 -1.18 -7.25
C GLU A 143 18.37 -2.01 -6.81
N LEU A 144 17.37 -2.18 -7.69
CA LEU A 144 16.23 -3.03 -7.40
C LEU A 144 16.65 -4.48 -7.21
N ALA A 145 17.56 -5.01 -8.04
CA ALA A 145 18.07 -6.36 -7.88
C ALA A 145 18.75 -6.58 -6.51
N ALA A 146 19.55 -5.62 -6.05
CA ALA A 146 20.20 -5.66 -4.74
C ALA A 146 19.17 -5.61 -3.59
N ALA A 147 18.17 -4.72 -3.68
CA ALA A 147 17.07 -4.64 -2.72
C ALA A 147 16.28 -5.95 -2.64
N CYS A 148 15.96 -6.54 -3.79
CA CYS A 148 15.23 -7.79 -3.90
C CYS A 148 15.95 -8.95 -3.21
N GLU A 149 17.28 -9.05 -3.38
CA GLU A 149 18.06 -10.12 -2.75
C GLU A 149 18.09 -9.99 -1.22
N VAL A 150 18.17 -8.78 -0.68
CA VAL A 150 18.20 -8.54 0.77
C VAL A 150 16.89 -8.94 1.47
N TRP A 151 15.75 -8.71 0.83
CA TRP A 151 14.44 -8.87 1.48
C TRP A 151 13.57 -10.02 0.94
N LYS A 152 14.10 -10.90 0.08
CA LYS A 152 13.31 -11.96 -0.58
C LYS A 152 12.60 -12.94 0.36
N GLU A 153 13.18 -13.21 1.54
CA GLU A 153 12.61 -14.14 2.53
C GLU A 153 11.79 -13.43 3.62
N ILE A 154 11.73 -12.10 3.60
CA ILE A 154 11.06 -11.34 4.66
C ILE A 154 9.57 -11.27 4.37
N LYS A 155 8.77 -11.81 5.30
CA LYS A 155 7.32 -11.75 5.30
C LYS A 155 6.80 -11.56 6.72
N PHE A 156 5.62 -10.93 6.84
CA PHE A 156 4.90 -10.77 8.10
C PHE A 156 3.57 -11.50 8.00
N GLU A 157 3.56 -12.78 8.38
CA GLU A 157 2.37 -13.64 8.31
C GLU A 157 1.96 -14.02 9.74
N PHE A 158 0.98 -13.30 10.27
CA PHE A 158 0.42 -13.50 11.61
C PHE A 158 -1.11 -13.50 11.52
N GLU A 159 -1.76 -14.20 12.45
CA GLU A 159 -3.22 -14.15 12.58
C GLU A 159 -3.65 -12.73 12.98
N ALA A 160 -4.61 -12.17 12.25
CA ALA A 160 -5.19 -10.87 12.57
C ALA A 160 -6.12 -10.98 13.78
N MET A 161 -6.06 -10.00 14.69
CA MET A 161 -6.86 -9.98 15.90
C MET A 161 -8.16 -9.19 15.69
N ASP A 162 -8.11 -8.08 14.96
CA ASP A 162 -9.26 -7.31 14.51
C ASP A 162 -9.78 -7.87 13.19
N THR A 163 -10.74 -8.79 13.30
CA THR A 163 -11.49 -9.36 12.17
C THR A 163 -12.94 -8.84 12.17
N LEU A 164 -13.65 -9.01 11.06
CA LEU A 164 -15.05 -8.58 10.88
C LEU A 164 -16.07 -9.30 11.78
#